data_AF-A0A7Z9K3W2-F1
#
_entry.id   AF-A0A7Z9K3W2-F1
#
_cell.length_a   1.000
_cell.length_b   1.000
_cell.length_c   1.000
_cell.angle_alpha   90.00
_cell.angle_beta   90.00
_cell.angle_gamma   90.00
#
_symmetry.space_group_name_H-M   'P 1'
#
loop_
_entity.id
_entity.type
_entity.pdbx_description
1 polymer ?
#
loop_
_entity_poly.entity_id
_entity_poly.type
_entity_poly.pdbx_seq_one_letter_code
_entity_poly.pdbx_strand_id
1 'polypeptide(L)'
;MIDPDNRSKGLVWILYGLTVVIMFCRHRLKPIWISNVTQVPAIVGLFSEGFDSVYPDALKDSRRTFDHISLVRQIMLNHRHMFGVGHEAEFDEKSFIIKNAYTGGSNNLLKSWDEVAKHRNDQVNNFCSERLDYNRGDDFIQIAKLDFFNLQRYIIRVVPIKSLAMILNNIILVILQSILLPIYYWFKSDTSTMDLKPGR
;
A
#
# COMPACT_ATOMS: atom_id res chain seq x y z
N MET A 1 6.45 -9.39 2.98
CA MET A 1 7.30 -9.99 1.93
C MET A 1 6.55 -11.17 1.33
N ILE A 2 6.54 -11.31 0.00
CA ILE A 2 5.93 -12.47 -0.68
C ILE A 2 7.08 -13.36 -1.16
N ASP A 3 7.02 -14.62 -0.72
CA ASP A 3 7.94 -15.65 -1.16
C ASP A 3 7.96 -15.76 -2.71
N PRO A 4 9.15 -15.83 -3.36
CA PRO A 4 9.26 -15.86 -4.81
C PRO A 4 8.40 -16.95 -5.49
N ASP A 5 8.30 -18.14 -4.89
CA ASP A 5 7.56 -19.28 -5.44
C ASP A 5 6.04 -19.11 -5.29
N ASN A 6 5.61 -18.09 -4.56
CA ASN A 6 4.21 -17.76 -4.29
C ASN A 6 3.77 -16.44 -4.93
N ARG A 7 4.60 -15.85 -5.79
CA ARG A 7 4.20 -14.70 -6.62
C ARG A 7 3.03 -15.08 -7.53
N SER A 8 2.24 -14.08 -7.95
CA SER A 8 1.08 -14.25 -8.84
C SER A 8 -0.13 -15.02 -8.28
N LYS A 9 -0.11 -15.47 -7.01
CA LYS A 9 -1.26 -16.09 -6.32
C LYS A 9 -2.26 -15.10 -5.71
N GLY A 10 -2.23 -13.82 -6.11
CA GLY A 10 -3.10 -12.78 -5.56
C GLY A 10 -2.77 -12.32 -4.13
N LEU A 11 -1.65 -12.77 -3.55
CA LEU A 11 -1.24 -12.45 -2.17
C LEU A 11 -0.90 -10.97 -1.96
N VAL A 12 -0.54 -10.25 -3.03
CA VAL A 12 -0.25 -8.81 -3.00
C VAL A 12 -1.45 -8.00 -2.49
N TRP A 13 -2.66 -8.34 -2.94
CA TRP A 13 -3.89 -7.69 -2.46
C TRP A 13 -4.10 -7.89 -0.95
N ILE A 14 -3.87 -9.11 -0.46
CA ILE A 14 -4.08 -9.43 0.96
C ILE A 14 -3.07 -8.66 1.83
N LEU A 15 -1.81 -8.62 1.42
CA LEU A 15 -0.76 -8.00 2.23
C LEU A 15 -0.78 -6.47 2.15
N TYR A 16 -0.95 -5.90 0.97
CA TYR A 16 -0.88 -4.45 0.77
C TYR A 16 -2.27 -3.83 0.70
N GLY A 17 -3.13 -4.34 -0.16
CA GLY A 17 -4.45 -3.79 -0.41
C GLY A 17 -5.36 -3.78 0.82
N LEU A 18 -5.53 -4.94 1.46
CA LEU A 18 -6.35 -5.06 2.66
C LEU A 18 -5.78 -4.23 3.82
N THR A 19 -4.46 -4.23 4.01
CA THR A 19 -3.79 -3.44 5.06
C THR A 19 -4.09 -1.95 4.91
N VAL A 20 -3.99 -1.43 3.69
CA VAL A 20 -4.30 -0.03 3.39
C VAL A 20 -5.77 0.30 3.69
N VAL A 21 -6.70 -0.59 3.32
CA VAL A 21 -8.13 -0.42 3.64
C VAL A 21 -8.36 -0.44 5.15
N ILE A 22 -7.76 -1.38 5.88
CA ILE A 22 -7.87 -1.46 7.34
C ILE A 22 -7.30 -0.20 7.99
N MET A 23 -6.13 0.28 7.53
CA MET A 23 -5.53 1.52 8.03
C MET A 23 -6.43 2.72 7.78
N PHE A 24 -7.04 2.83 6.61
CA PHE A 24 -7.99 3.90 6.29
C PHE A 24 -9.22 3.87 7.20
N CYS A 25 -9.80 2.69 7.43
CA CYS A 25 -10.92 2.50 8.36
C CYS A 25 -10.51 2.85 9.80
N ARG A 26 -9.34 2.39 10.27
CA ARG A 26 -8.80 2.73 11.60
C ARG A 26 -8.54 4.22 11.75
N HIS A 27 -8.19 4.89 10.65
CA HIS A 27 -8.03 6.34 10.59
C HIS A 27 -9.37 7.10 10.43
N ARG A 28 -10.49 6.46 10.79
CA ARG A 28 -11.85 7.05 10.76
C ARG A 28 -12.25 7.57 9.37
N LEU A 29 -11.82 6.87 8.31
CA LEU A 29 -12.09 7.21 6.91
C LEU A 29 -11.55 8.60 6.51
N LYS A 30 -10.59 9.14 7.26
CA LYS A 30 -9.89 10.38 6.90
C LYS A 30 -8.77 10.06 5.92
N PRO A 31 -8.45 10.98 4.98
CA PRO A 31 -7.39 10.78 4.01
C PRO A 31 -6.07 10.36 4.65
N ILE A 32 -5.41 9.38 4.05
CA ILE A 32 -4.07 8.92 4.44
C ILE A 32 -3.10 9.10 3.28
N TRP A 33 -1.86 9.41 3.60
CA TRP A 33 -0.75 9.47 2.65
C TRP A 33 0.09 8.22 2.79
N ILE A 34 0.49 7.65 1.66
CA ILE A 34 1.20 6.38 1.58
C ILE A 34 2.45 6.62 0.75
N SER A 35 3.58 6.09 1.23
CA SER A 35 4.84 6.08 0.50
C SER A 35 5.18 4.67 0.05
N ASN A 36 5.87 4.57 -1.08
CA ASN A 36 6.43 3.34 -1.63
C ASN A 36 7.87 3.62 -2.07
N VAL A 37 8.81 2.78 -1.67
CA VAL A 37 10.22 2.88 -2.06
C VAL A 37 10.63 1.61 -2.79
N THR A 38 11.05 1.74 -4.06
CA THR A 38 11.38 0.57 -4.88
C THR A 38 12.11 0.92 -6.19
N GLN A 39 12.98 0.00 -6.62
CA GLN A 39 13.56 -0.06 -7.97
C GLN A 39 12.79 -1.01 -8.90
N VAL A 40 11.82 -1.78 -8.40
CA VAL A 40 11.21 -2.87 -9.15
C VAL A 40 10.04 -2.35 -10.01
N PRO A 41 10.10 -2.42 -11.36
CA PRO A 41 9.07 -1.86 -12.23
C PRO A 41 7.67 -2.41 -11.95
N ALA A 42 7.56 -3.70 -11.63
CA ALA A 42 6.27 -4.32 -11.28
C ALA A 42 5.58 -3.62 -10.09
N ILE A 43 6.35 -3.16 -9.10
CA ILE A 43 5.82 -2.47 -7.91
C ILE A 43 5.52 -1.01 -8.21
N VAL A 44 6.39 -0.34 -8.98
CA VAL A 44 6.13 1.05 -9.45
C VAL A 44 4.80 1.11 -10.19
N GLY A 45 4.59 0.18 -11.12
CA GLY A 45 3.36 0.06 -11.89
C GLY A 45 2.15 -0.25 -11.01
N LEU A 46 2.27 -1.25 -10.13
CA LEU A 46 1.20 -1.61 -9.19
C LEU A 46 0.74 -0.41 -8.35
N PHE A 47 1.67 0.41 -7.87
CA PHE A 47 1.36 1.59 -7.09
C PHE A 47 0.63 2.66 -7.93
N SER A 48 1.12 2.93 -9.14
CA SER A 48 0.48 3.82 -10.13
C SER A 48 -0.91 3.36 -10.59
N GLU A 49 -1.13 2.04 -10.72
CA GLU A 49 -2.44 1.46 -11.05
C GLU A 49 -3.42 1.60 -9.88
N GLY A 50 -2.96 1.21 -8.68
CA GLY A 50 -3.81 1.10 -7.50
C GLY A 50 -4.29 2.45 -6.99
N PHE A 51 -3.37 3.40 -6.83
CA PHE A 51 -3.65 4.68 -6.16
C PHE A 51 -3.98 5.81 -7.14
N ASP A 52 -4.58 6.86 -6.58
CA ASP A 52 -4.78 8.14 -7.26
C ASP A 52 -3.88 9.21 -6.60
N SER A 53 -3.65 10.33 -7.30
CA SER A 53 -2.72 11.39 -6.87
C SER A 53 -1.33 10.84 -6.50
N VAL A 54 -0.77 10.00 -7.38
CA VAL A 54 0.57 9.42 -7.23
C VAL A 54 1.61 10.39 -7.79
N TYR A 55 2.75 10.53 -7.13
CA TYR A 55 3.94 11.14 -7.74
C TYR A 55 5.24 10.49 -7.22
N PRO A 56 6.20 10.14 -8.10
CA PRO A 56 6.06 10.14 -9.55
C PRO A 56 5.13 9.00 -10.02
N ASP A 57 4.35 9.26 -11.06
CA ASP A 57 3.41 8.30 -11.63
C ASP A 57 3.95 7.80 -12.98
N ALA A 58 4.11 6.49 -13.12
CA ALA A 58 4.63 5.86 -14.33
C ALA A 58 3.57 5.71 -15.43
N LEU A 59 2.28 5.81 -15.09
CA LEU A 59 1.16 5.53 -16.01
C LEU A 59 0.42 6.79 -16.43
N LYS A 60 0.32 7.78 -15.55
CA LYS A 60 -0.41 9.03 -15.79
C LYS A 60 0.56 10.21 -15.68
N ASP A 61 0.30 11.25 -16.46
CA ASP A 61 0.97 12.52 -16.23
C ASP A 61 0.38 13.17 -14.96
N SER A 62 1.08 12.97 -13.84
CA SER A 62 0.66 13.47 -12.54
C SER A 62 1.54 14.64 -12.13
N ARG A 63 0.88 15.76 -11.77
CA ARG A 63 1.58 16.95 -11.30
C ARG A 63 2.04 16.77 -9.86
N ARG A 64 3.34 16.99 -9.63
CA ARG A 64 3.91 17.15 -8.29
C ARG A 64 3.23 18.32 -7.56
N THR A 65 2.65 18.05 -6.39
CA THR A 65 2.07 19.09 -5.51
C THR A 65 3.00 19.42 -4.34
N PHE A 66 2.69 20.50 -3.62
CA PHE A 66 3.41 20.87 -2.40
C PHE A 66 3.38 19.77 -1.35
N ASP A 67 2.24 19.08 -1.18
CA ASP A 67 2.11 17.97 -0.22
C ASP A 67 3.10 16.85 -0.51
N HIS A 68 3.27 16.47 -1.79
CA HIS A 68 4.24 15.44 -2.19
C HIS A 68 5.67 15.85 -1.78
N ILE A 69 6.06 17.10 -2.04
CA ILE A 69 7.40 17.63 -1.71
C ILE A 69 7.60 17.69 -0.19
N SER A 70 6.60 18.21 0.54
CA SER A 70 6.69 18.34 1.99
C SER A 70 6.82 16.96 2.66
N LEU A 71 5.99 16.00 2.25
CA LEU A 71 6.01 14.65 2.78
C LEU A 71 7.32 13.93 2.47
N VAL A 72 7.78 13.96 1.21
CA VAL A 72 9.01 13.26 0.85
C VAL A 72 10.22 13.83 1.58
N ARG A 73 10.29 15.17 1.77
CA ARG A 73 11.34 15.81 2.58
C ARG A 73 11.33 15.30 4.01
N GLN A 74 10.17 15.27 4.65
CA GLN A 74 10.06 14.79 6.03
C GLN A 74 10.39 13.30 6.16
N ILE A 75 9.98 12.48 5.18
CA ILE A 75 10.32 11.07 5.12
C ILE A 75 11.84 10.89 4.99
N MET A 76 12.48 11.61 4.07
CA MET A 76 13.92 11.49 3.86
C MET A 76 14.75 12.04 5.02
N LEU A 77 14.28 13.09 5.70
CA LEU A 77 14.93 13.64 6.88
C LEU A 77 14.83 12.71 8.09
N ASN A 78 13.64 12.18 8.39
CA ASN A 78 13.37 11.52 9.67
C ASN A 78 13.24 10.00 9.58
N HIS A 79 12.92 9.45 8.41
CA HIS A 79 12.47 8.06 8.26
C HIS A 79 13.24 7.25 7.20
N ARG A 80 14.27 7.80 6.55
CA ARG A 80 15.06 7.08 5.52
C ARG A 80 15.60 5.72 6.00
N HIS A 81 15.95 5.61 7.27
CA HIS A 81 16.46 4.38 7.88
C HIS A 81 15.44 3.22 7.86
N MET A 82 14.13 3.54 7.84
CA MET A 82 13.06 2.52 7.76
C MET A 82 13.08 1.76 6.43
N PHE A 83 13.70 2.33 5.39
CA PHE A 83 13.88 1.71 4.09
C PHE A 83 15.25 1.04 3.93
N GLY A 84 16.08 1.00 4.99
CA GLY A 84 17.46 0.49 4.89
C GLY A 84 18.36 1.37 4.03
N VAL A 85 18.04 2.66 3.91
CA VAL A 85 18.83 3.64 3.15
C VAL A 85 19.93 4.20 4.04
N GLY A 86 21.20 4.01 3.63
CA GLY A 86 22.38 4.49 4.35
C GLY A 86 22.46 6.01 4.37
N HIS A 87 23.32 6.62 5.20
CA HIS A 87 23.46 8.09 5.29
C HIS A 87 24.07 8.73 4.03
N GLU A 88 24.87 7.97 3.31
CA GLU A 88 25.56 8.32 2.07
C GLU A 88 24.63 8.42 0.85
N ALA A 89 23.42 7.86 0.93
CA ALA A 89 22.47 7.93 -0.18
C ALA A 89 22.02 9.39 -0.39
N GLU A 90 21.97 9.82 -1.65
CA GLU A 90 21.57 11.17 -2.00
C GLU A 90 20.10 11.17 -2.41
N PHE A 91 19.33 12.16 -1.96
CA PHE A 91 17.94 12.31 -2.41
C PHE A 91 17.83 13.37 -3.49
N ASP A 92 17.46 12.96 -4.70
CA ASP A 92 17.05 13.88 -5.77
C ASP A 92 15.56 14.22 -5.63
N GLU A 93 15.30 15.35 -4.98
CA GLU A 93 13.95 15.88 -4.78
C GLU A 93 13.22 16.23 -6.08
N LYS A 94 13.93 16.50 -7.18
CA LYS A 94 13.28 16.85 -8.44
C LYS A 94 12.60 15.65 -9.06
N SER A 95 13.28 14.50 -9.04
CA SER A 95 12.83 13.25 -9.66
C SER A 95 12.20 12.26 -8.67
N PHE A 96 12.29 12.53 -7.36
CA PHE A 96 11.87 11.63 -6.28
C PHE A 96 12.66 10.31 -6.34
N ILE A 97 13.96 10.42 -6.56
CA ILE A 97 14.88 9.30 -6.63
C ILE A 97 15.82 9.35 -5.43
N ILE A 98 15.94 8.22 -4.75
CA ILE A 98 16.96 7.98 -3.74
C ILE A 98 18.13 7.31 -4.46
N LYS A 99 19.21 8.06 -4.68
CA LYS A 99 20.41 7.56 -5.33
C LYS A 99 21.22 6.72 -4.36
N ASN A 100 21.78 5.61 -4.84
CA ASN A 100 22.62 4.73 -4.01
C ASN A 100 21.91 4.29 -2.71
N ALA A 101 20.64 3.89 -2.86
CA ALA A 101 19.73 3.56 -1.77
C ALA A 101 20.15 2.30 -0.98
N TYR A 102 20.86 1.38 -1.63
CA TYR A 102 21.18 0.05 -1.08
C TYR A 102 22.48 0.00 -0.28
N THR A 103 22.64 0.96 0.63
CA THR A 103 23.88 1.16 1.40
C THR A 103 23.73 0.98 2.90
N GLY A 104 22.51 1.08 3.44
CA GLY A 104 22.22 0.99 4.87
C GLY A 104 22.00 -0.44 5.38
N GLY A 105 22.72 -1.43 4.84
CA GLY A 105 22.54 -2.84 5.14
C GLY A 105 21.53 -3.57 4.26
N SER A 106 21.01 -2.89 3.24
CA SER A 106 20.08 -3.41 2.24
C SER A 106 20.77 -3.94 0.97
N ASN A 107 22.10 -4.03 0.94
CA ASN A 107 22.90 -4.37 -0.23
C ASN A 107 22.47 -5.69 -0.90
N ASN A 108 22.05 -6.69 -0.11
CA ASN A 108 21.56 -7.98 -0.62
C ASN A 108 20.20 -7.88 -1.33
N LEU A 109 19.53 -6.73 -1.28
CA LEU A 109 18.27 -6.44 -1.96
C LEU A 109 18.48 -5.70 -3.28
N LEU A 110 19.71 -5.24 -3.56
CA LEU A 110 20.06 -4.65 -4.85
C LEU A 110 19.85 -5.69 -5.96
N LYS A 111 19.24 -5.25 -7.06
CA LYS A 111 18.95 -6.10 -8.21
C LYS A 111 19.39 -5.40 -9.47
N SER A 112 19.99 -6.15 -10.38
CA SER A 112 20.27 -5.65 -11.71
C SER A 112 18.98 -5.50 -12.51
N TRP A 113 19.05 -4.76 -13.62
CA TRP A 113 17.92 -4.62 -14.55
C TRP A 113 17.41 -5.99 -15.03
N ASP A 114 18.28 -6.98 -15.24
CA ASP A 114 17.87 -8.29 -15.73
C ASP A 114 17.17 -9.15 -14.65
N GLU A 115 17.41 -8.86 -13.37
CA GLU A 115 16.84 -9.59 -12.23
C GLU A 115 15.53 -8.99 -11.71
N VAL A 116 15.29 -7.68 -11.91
CA VAL A 116 14.07 -7.04 -11.42
C VAL A 116 12.84 -7.53 -12.17
N ALA A 117 11.76 -7.81 -11.43
CA ALA A 117 10.49 -8.19 -12.01
C ALA A 117 9.91 -7.02 -12.84
N LYS A 118 9.71 -7.27 -14.14
CA LYS A 118 9.12 -6.31 -15.06
C LYS A 118 7.62 -6.18 -14.85
N HIS A 119 7.11 -4.99 -15.15
CA HIS A 119 5.68 -4.77 -15.22
C HIS A 119 5.15 -5.27 -16.58
N ARG A 120 3.88 -5.68 -16.64
CA ARG A 120 3.21 -6.11 -17.87
C ARG A 120 3.05 -4.99 -18.93
N ASN A 121 3.14 -3.73 -18.49
CA ASN A 121 3.02 -2.55 -19.34
C ASN A 121 4.42 -1.93 -19.51
N ASP A 122 4.91 -1.90 -20.75
CA ASP A 122 6.24 -1.42 -21.09
C ASP A 122 6.45 0.06 -20.82
N GLN A 123 5.39 0.87 -20.77
CA GLN A 123 5.50 2.27 -20.33
C GLN A 123 6.13 2.37 -18.94
N VAL A 124 5.75 1.48 -18.02
CA VAL A 124 6.31 1.45 -16.66
C VAL A 124 7.76 0.97 -16.68
N ASN A 125 8.05 -0.03 -17.52
CA ASN A 125 9.41 -0.56 -17.67
C ASN A 125 10.36 0.54 -18.18
N ASN A 126 9.96 1.24 -19.25
CA ASN A 126 10.70 2.35 -19.84
C ASN A 126 10.86 3.51 -18.84
N PHE A 127 9.78 3.86 -18.14
CA PHE A 127 9.81 4.88 -17.10
C PHE A 127 10.90 4.62 -16.06
N CYS A 128 11.05 3.36 -15.63
CA CYS A 128 12.06 2.97 -14.66
C CYS A 128 13.47 2.88 -15.26
N SER A 129 13.64 2.25 -16.42
CA SER A 129 14.97 2.09 -17.05
C SER A 129 15.60 3.40 -17.49
N GLU A 130 14.79 4.39 -17.88
CA GLU A 130 15.29 5.70 -18.32
C GLU A 130 15.75 6.59 -17.16
N ARG A 131 15.24 6.35 -15.94
CA ARG A 131 15.38 7.27 -14.81
C ARG A 131 16.23 6.70 -13.67
N LEU A 132 16.21 5.39 -13.47
CA LEU A 132 16.96 4.73 -12.40
C LEU A 132 18.29 4.20 -12.91
N ASP A 133 19.36 4.46 -12.16
CA ASP A 133 20.62 3.76 -12.32
C ASP A 133 20.62 2.50 -11.43
N TYR A 134 20.38 1.34 -12.05
CA TYR A 134 20.36 0.04 -11.35
C TYR A 134 21.74 -0.42 -10.90
N ASN A 135 22.83 0.07 -11.53
CA ASN A 135 24.18 -0.28 -11.10
C ASN A 135 24.56 0.49 -9.83
N ARG A 136 24.14 1.76 -9.76
CA ARG A 136 24.28 2.58 -8.54
C ARG A 136 23.32 2.12 -7.44
N GLY A 137 22.18 1.54 -7.79
CA GLY A 137 21.15 1.10 -6.85
C GLY A 137 20.21 2.23 -6.47
N ASP A 138 19.59 2.84 -7.47
CA ASP A 138 18.60 3.89 -7.28
C ASP A 138 17.20 3.31 -7.01
N ASP A 139 16.46 3.93 -6.09
CA ASP A 139 15.04 3.65 -5.84
C ASP A 139 14.18 4.88 -6.13
N PHE A 140 12.98 4.66 -6.66
CA PHE A 140 11.93 5.68 -6.57
C PHE A 140 11.34 5.74 -5.18
N ILE A 141 10.99 6.94 -4.72
CA ILE A 141 10.04 7.14 -3.64
C ILE A 141 8.74 7.72 -4.20
N GLN A 142 7.72 6.87 -4.34
CA GLN A 142 6.39 7.31 -4.76
C GLN A 142 5.55 7.70 -3.54
N ILE A 143 4.85 8.82 -3.66
CA ILE A 143 3.89 9.30 -2.67
C ILE A 143 2.51 9.28 -3.30
N ALA A 144 1.51 8.76 -2.57
CA ALA A 144 0.12 8.74 -2.99
C ALA A 144 -0.80 9.19 -1.86
N LYS A 145 -2.01 9.61 -2.24
CA LYS A 145 -3.08 9.93 -1.31
C LYS A 145 -4.24 8.97 -1.49
N LEU A 146 -4.68 8.34 -0.41
CA LEU A 146 -5.93 7.62 -0.36
C LEU A 146 -6.96 8.47 0.39
N ASP A 147 -8.06 8.80 -0.28
CA ASP A 147 -9.21 9.47 0.31
C ASP A 147 -10.49 8.66 0.08
N PHE A 148 -11.59 9.12 0.67
CA PHE A 148 -12.86 8.44 0.59
C PHE A 148 -13.39 8.32 -0.86
N PHE A 149 -13.16 9.34 -1.68
CA PHE A 149 -13.64 9.38 -3.07
C PHE A 149 -12.89 8.40 -3.97
N ASN A 150 -11.61 8.16 -3.67
CA ASN A 150 -10.76 7.25 -4.43
C ASN A 150 -10.69 5.85 -3.83
N LEU A 151 -11.20 5.64 -2.61
CA LEU A 151 -11.25 4.34 -1.94
C LEU A 151 -12.00 3.29 -2.79
N GLN A 152 -13.16 3.65 -3.36
CA GLN A 152 -13.91 2.71 -4.19
C GLN A 152 -13.10 2.25 -5.41
N ARG A 153 -12.42 3.20 -6.08
CA ARG A 153 -11.56 2.90 -7.24
C ARG A 153 -10.38 2.03 -6.83
N TYR A 154 -9.76 2.32 -5.69
CA TYR A 154 -8.71 1.49 -5.11
C TYR A 154 -9.19 0.05 -4.86
N ILE A 155 -10.31 -0.12 -4.16
CA ILE A 155 -10.90 -1.44 -3.87
C ILE A 155 -11.16 -2.21 -5.16
N ILE A 156 -11.80 -1.60 -6.17
CA ILE A 156 -12.09 -2.28 -7.44
C ILE A 156 -10.82 -2.70 -8.18
N ARG A 157 -9.76 -1.89 -8.13
CA ARG A 157 -8.50 -2.19 -8.84
C ARG A 157 -7.65 -3.24 -8.13
N VAL A 158 -7.64 -3.26 -6.80
CA VAL A 158 -6.74 -4.12 -6.03
C VAL A 158 -7.44 -5.40 -5.54
N VAL A 159 -8.77 -5.44 -5.35
CA VAL A 159 -9.49 -6.63 -4.84
C VAL A 159 -9.91 -7.57 -5.97
N PRO A 160 -9.61 -8.88 -5.90
CA PRO A 160 -10.22 -9.87 -6.78
C PRO A 160 -11.73 -9.98 -6.52
N ILE A 161 -12.56 -9.89 -7.57
CA ILE A 161 -14.04 -9.92 -7.48
C ILE A 161 -14.55 -11.12 -6.65
N LYS A 162 -13.92 -12.30 -6.79
CA LYS A 162 -14.28 -13.50 -6.03
C LYS A 162 -14.05 -13.36 -4.51
N SER A 163 -12.99 -12.66 -4.11
CA SER A 163 -12.71 -12.38 -2.70
C SER A 163 -13.70 -11.38 -2.12
N LEU A 164 -14.13 -10.39 -2.91
CA LEU A 164 -15.13 -9.41 -2.48
C LEU A 164 -16.47 -10.08 -2.12
N ALA A 165 -16.92 -11.04 -2.94
CA ALA A 165 -18.14 -11.80 -2.69
C ALA A 165 -18.06 -12.63 -1.39
N MET A 166 -16.91 -13.27 -1.15
CA MET A 166 -16.69 -14.05 0.07
C MET A 166 -16.66 -13.17 1.32
N ILE A 167 -16.00 -12.00 1.25
CA ILE A 167 -15.96 -11.03 2.34
C ILE A 167 -17.37 -10.51 2.64
N LEU A 168 -18.14 -10.15 1.60
CA LEU A 168 -19.51 -9.68 1.77
C LEU A 168 -20.39 -10.76 2.41
N ASN A 169 -20.28 -12.02 1.98
CA ASN A 169 -21.00 -13.13 2.58
C ASN A 169 -20.65 -13.29 4.06
N ASN A 170 -19.36 -13.21 4.42
CA ASN A 170 -18.94 -13.28 5.82
C ASN A 170 -19.45 -12.10 6.65
N ILE A 171 -19.45 -10.88 6.10
CA ILE A 171 -20.04 -9.71 6.77
C ILE A 171 -21.54 -9.90 6.98
N ILE A 172 -22.27 -10.36 5.97
CA ILE A 172 -23.71 -10.66 6.08
C ILE A 172 -23.95 -11.73 7.15
N LEU A 173 -23.15 -12.80 7.17
CA LEU A 173 -23.25 -13.86 8.17
C LEU A 173 -22.98 -13.32 9.59
N VAL A 174 -21.97 -12.48 9.78
CA VAL A 174 -21.68 -11.85 11.08
C VAL A 174 -22.79 -10.90 11.50
N ILE A 175 -23.32 -10.09 10.57
CA ILE A 175 -24.45 -9.19 10.85
C ILE A 175 -25.69 -10.02 11.22
N LEU A 176 -25.98 -11.05 10.45
CA LEU A 176 -27.09 -11.96 10.70
C LEU A 176 -26.94 -12.65 12.06
N GLN A 177 -25.76 -13.15 12.40
CA GLN A 177 -25.47 -13.69 13.73
C GLN A 177 -25.62 -12.64 14.83
N SER A 178 -25.14 -11.41 14.59
CA SER A 178 -25.24 -10.32 15.56
C SER A 178 -26.66 -9.78 15.75
N ILE A 179 -27.59 -10.09 14.85
CA ILE A 179 -29.03 -9.77 14.96
C ILE A 179 -29.80 -10.97 15.54
N LEU A 180 -29.51 -12.18 15.05
CA LEU A 180 -30.15 -13.42 15.50
C LEU A 180 -29.80 -13.76 16.95
N LEU A 181 -28.56 -13.50 17.40
CA LEU A 181 -28.16 -13.73 18.79
C LEU A 181 -28.97 -12.86 19.76
N PRO A 182 -29.06 -11.52 19.60
CA PRO A 182 -29.94 -10.70 20.42
C PRO A 182 -31.40 -11.13 20.39
N ILE A 183 -31.96 -11.45 19.22
CA ILE A 183 -33.35 -11.90 19.11
C ILE A 183 -33.56 -13.21 19.86
N TYR A 184 -32.65 -14.19 19.69
CA TYR A 184 -32.69 -15.46 20.41
C TYR A 184 -32.59 -15.26 21.93
N TYR A 185 -31.68 -14.41 22.39
CA TYR A 185 -31.57 -14.04 23.81
C TYR A 185 -32.80 -13.27 24.32
N TRP A 186 -33.47 -12.49 23.48
CA TRP A 186 -34.67 -11.74 23.83
C TRP A 186 -35.90 -12.66 24.01
N PHE A 187 -36.00 -13.71 23.20
CA PHE A 187 -37.04 -14.75 23.34
C PHE A 187 -36.72 -15.81 24.40
N LYS A 188 -35.46 -15.95 24.81
CA LYS A 188 -35.05 -16.83 25.91
C LYS A 188 -35.22 -16.11 27.24
N SER A 189 -36.46 -16.05 27.74
CA SER A 189 -36.86 -15.37 28.98
C SER A 189 -36.34 -15.99 30.29
N ASP A 190 -35.30 -16.83 30.26
CA ASP A 190 -34.91 -17.68 31.40
C ASP A 190 -33.42 -17.62 31.78
N THR A 191 -32.66 -16.69 31.21
CA THR A 191 -31.31 -16.40 31.67
C THR A 191 -31.23 -15.00 32.23
N SER A 192 -31.18 -14.91 33.56
CA SER A 192 -30.75 -13.71 34.28
C SER A 192 -29.35 -13.33 33.78
N THR A 193 -29.28 -12.39 32.85
CA THR A 193 -28.04 -11.76 32.40
C THR A 193 -27.57 -10.77 33.46
N MET A 194 -27.15 -11.33 34.60
CA MET A 194 -26.45 -10.61 35.63
C MET A 194 -25.00 -10.37 35.16
N ASP A 195 -24.80 -9.48 34.18
CA ASP A 195 -23.49 -8.84 33.91
C ASP A 195 -23.55 -7.67 32.91
N LEU A 196 -24.70 -7.01 32.77
CA LEU A 196 -24.77 -5.69 32.12
C LEU A 196 -25.13 -4.63 33.17
N LYS A 197 -24.26 -4.45 34.17
CA LYS A 197 -24.19 -3.19 34.91
C LYS A 197 -23.11 -2.31 34.27
N PRO A 198 -23.43 -1.09 33.80
CA PRO A 198 -22.41 -0.14 33.43
C PRO A 198 -21.60 0.20 34.69
N GLY A 199 -20.28 -0.01 34.63
CA GLY A 199 -19.38 0.42 35.68
C GLY A 199 -19.53 1.92 35.93
N ARG A 200 -19.71 2.28 37.21
CA ARG A 200 -19.43 3.62 37.71
C ARG A 200 -17.93 3.83 37.79
#